data_AF-A0A8T4UF15-F1
#
_entry.id   AF-A0A8T4UF15-F1
#
_cell.length_a   1.000
_cell.length_b   1.000
_cell.length_c   1.000
_cell.angle_alpha   90.00
_cell.angle_beta   90.00
_cell.angle_gamma   90.00
#
_symmetry.space_group_name_H-M   'P 1'
#
loop_
_entity.id
_entity.type
_entity.pdbx_description
1 polymer ?
#
loop_
_entity_poly.entity_id
_entity_poly.type
_entity_poly.pdbx_seq_one_letter_code
_entity_poly.pdbx_strand_id
1 'polypeptide(L)'
;MREFDEFVKQVGKSARLDPWVRERGFAGYVQELKKEADEVIEAIGNNDRENIREELGDVLYDWLHACALAGIPLRDIIASAAEKLQRRKPYLRENRSVSSEEAVAIWKRVKEEEHARR
;
A
#
# COMPACT_ATOMS: atom_id res chain seq x y z
N MET A 1 4.17 -6.98 -15.07
CA MET A 1 5.04 -7.16 -13.88
C MET A 1 6.46 -6.66 -14.10
N ARG A 2 7.06 -6.81 -15.30
CA ARG A 2 8.34 -6.17 -15.62
C ARG A 2 8.30 -4.64 -15.50
N GLU A 3 7.15 -4.01 -15.81
CA GLU A 3 7.01 -2.56 -15.65
C GLU A 3 7.10 -2.12 -14.19
N PHE A 4 6.50 -2.88 -13.28
CA PHE A 4 6.54 -2.58 -11.84
C PHE A 4 7.96 -2.66 -11.28
N ASP A 5 8.70 -3.72 -11.63
CA ASP A 5 10.08 -3.88 -11.18
C ASP A 5 10.99 -2.76 -11.71
N GLU A 6 10.78 -2.32 -12.95
CA GLU A 6 11.51 -1.19 -13.51
C GLU A 6 11.13 0.11 -12.82
N PHE A 7 9.85 0.32 -12.54
CA PHE A 7 9.38 1.51 -11.82
C PHE A 7 9.97 1.59 -10.40
N VAL A 8 9.99 0.48 -9.65
CA VAL A 8 10.64 0.42 -8.33
C VAL A 8 12.13 0.78 -8.42
N LYS A 9 12.84 0.34 -9.46
CA LYS A 9 14.25 0.73 -9.69
C LYS A 9 14.37 2.22 -9.99
N GLN A 10 13.46 2.79 -10.76
CA GLN A 10 13.44 4.23 -11.07
C GLN A 10 13.19 5.06 -9.81
N VAL A 11 12.21 4.69 -8.99
CA VAL A 11 11.95 5.34 -7.69
C VAL A 11 13.18 5.25 -6.77
N GLY A 12 13.84 4.09 -6.71
CA GLY A 12 15.07 3.95 -5.93
C GLY A 12 16.23 4.82 -6.44
N LYS A 13 16.33 5.04 -7.76
CA LYS A 13 17.29 6.00 -8.34
C LYS A 13 16.90 7.44 -7.99
N SER A 14 15.62 7.78 -8.11
CA SER A 14 15.04 9.09 -7.77
C SER A 14 15.36 9.46 -6.32
N ALA A 15 14.99 8.60 -5.36
CA ALA A 15 15.25 8.80 -3.93
C ALA A 15 16.74 9.01 -3.58
N ARG A 16 17.65 8.50 -4.40
CA ARG A 16 19.10 8.66 -4.20
C ARG A 16 19.68 9.91 -4.89
N LEU A 17 19.20 10.23 -6.09
CA LEU A 17 19.85 11.19 -6.98
C LEU A 17 19.12 12.53 -7.07
N ASP A 18 17.81 12.56 -6.85
CA ASP A 18 16.99 13.76 -6.99
C ASP A 18 17.04 14.61 -5.71
N PRO A 19 17.55 15.85 -5.78
CA PRO A 19 17.62 16.74 -4.62
C PRO A 19 16.25 17.14 -4.08
N TRP A 20 15.22 17.25 -4.93
CA TRP A 20 13.86 17.63 -4.52
C TRP A 20 13.21 16.51 -3.71
N VAL A 21 13.35 15.25 -4.18
CA VAL A 21 12.87 14.07 -3.45
C VAL A 21 13.54 13.97 -2.08
N ARG A 22 14.85 14.25 -2.01
CA ARG A 22 15.62 14.20 -0.76
C ARG A 22 15.25 15.32 0.21
N GLU A 23 15.03 16.53 -0.29
CA GLU A 23 14.59 17.67 0.52
C GLU A 23 13.21 17.42 1.12
N ARG A 24 12.28 16.88 0.32
CA ARG A 24 10.92 16.56 0.76
C ARG A 24 10.90 15.43 1.80
N GLY A 25 11.71 14.40 1.60
CA GLY A 25 11.93 13.32 2.58
C GLY A 25 10.68 12.47 2.87
N PHE A 26 10.82 11.49 3.76
CA PHE A 26 9.77 10.52 4.07
C PHE A 26 8.47 11.19 4.54
N ALA A 27 8.56 12.14 5.48
CA ALA A 27 7.38 12.83 6.01
C ALA A 27 6.63 13.61 4.94
N GLY A 28 7.34 14.25 4.01
CA GLY A 28 6.74 14.99 2.90
C GLY A 28 5.97 14.07 1.97
N TYR A 29 6.56 12.95 1.53
CA TYR A 29 5.87 11.98 0.68
C TYR A 29 4.67 11.30 1.34
N VAL A 30 4.68 11.14 2.67
CA VAL A 30 3.49 10.66 3.40
C VAL A 30 2.36 11.71 3.40
N GLN A 31 2.68 13.01 3.41
CA GLN A 31 1.67 14.06 3.27
C GLN A 31 1.08 14.11 1.86
N GLU A 32 1.90 13.97 0.83
CA GLU A 32 1.41 13.91 -0.56
C GLU A 32 0.54 12.67 -0.76
N LEU A 33 0.98 11.49 -0.31
CA LEU A 33 0.16 10.26 -0.33
C LEU A 33 -1.24 10.44 0.28
N LYS A 34 -1.38 11.28 1.32
CA LYS A 34 -2.69 11.59 1.90
C LYS A 34 -3.55 12.40 0.93
N LYS A 35 -2.98 13.38 0.24
CA LYS A 35 -3.68 14.20 -0.76
C LYS A 35 -4.14 13.35 -1.94
N GLU A 36 -3.26 12.54 -2.50
CA GLU A 36 -3.59 11.65 -3.62
C GLU A 36 -4.72 10.67 -3.24
N ALA A 37 -4.74 10.20 -1.98
CA ALA A 37 -5.83 9.37 -1.49
C ALA A 37 -7.17 10.12 -1.37
N ASP A 38 -7.15 11.42 -1.01
CA ASP A 38 -8.33 12.28 -1.00
C ASP A 38 -8.80 12.56 -2.45
N GLU A 39 -7.89 12.74 -3.40
CA GLU A 39 -8.20 12.92 -4.84
C GLU A 39 -8.81 11.66 -5.47
N VAL A 40 -8.34 10.45 -5.09
CA VAL A 40 -9.02 9.19 -5.45
C VAL A 40 -10.48 9.18 -4.97
N ILE A 41 -10.75 9.66 -3.74
CA ILE A 41 -12.11 9.71 -3.17
C ILE A 41 -12.98 10.68 -3.97
N GLU A 42 -12.45 11.84 -4.33
CA GLU A 42 -13.15 12.82 -5.17
C GLU A 42 -13.47 12.26 -6.57
N ALA A 43 -12.49 11.60 -7.19
CA ALA A 43 -12.65 10.97 -8.51
C ALA A 43 -13.75 9.88 -8.52
N ILE A 44 -13.84 9.09 -7.44
CA ILE A 44 -14.94 8.12 -7.24
C ILE A 44 -16.28 8.85 -7.15
N GLY A 45 -16.35 9.93 -6.37
CA GLY A 45 -17.57 10.75 -6.22
C GLY A 45 -18.08 11.32 -7.55
N ASN A 46 -17.16 11.66 -8.44
CA ASN A 46 -17.45 12.19 -9.77
C ASN A 46 -17.66 11.10 -10.85
N ASN A 47 -17.47 9.82 -10.51
CA ASN A 47 -17.49 8.70 -11.45
C ASN A 47 -16.52 8.91 -12.64
N ASP A 48 -15.40 9.58 -12.40
CA ASP A 48 -14.39 9.90 -13.40
C ASP A 48 -13.34 8.79 -13.45
N ARG A 49 -13.46 7.92 -14.45
CA ARG A 49 -12.58 6.75 -14.59
C ARG A 49 -11.17 7.10 -15.03
N GLU A 50 -10.99 8.20 -15.77
CA GLU A 50 -9.65 8.62 -16.17
C GLU A 50 -8.94 9.20 -14.96
N ASN A 51 -9.61 10.06 -14.19
CA ASN A 51 -9.04 10.62 -12.97
C ASN A 51 -8.74 9.51 -11.95
N ILE A 52 -9.64 8.55 -11.73
CA ILE A 52 -9.36 7.39 -10.85
C ILE A 52 -8.05 6.67 -11.24
N ARG A 53 -7.76 6.53 -12.53
CA ARG A 53 -6.54 5.87 -12.99
C ARG A 53 -5.30 6.73 -12.69
N GLU A 54 -5.39 8.03 -12.88
CA GLU A 54 -4.33 9.00 -12.59
C GLU A 54 -3.99 9.00 -11.10
N GLU A 55 -4.99 9.26 -10.24
CA GLU A 55 -4.78 9.39 -8.80
C GLU A 55 -4.32 8.07 -8.15
N LEU A 56 -4.79 6.90 -8.64
CA LEU A 56 -4.26 5.61 -8.17
C LEU A 56 -2.79 5.40 -8.57
N GLY A 57 -2.36 5.99 -9.69
CA GLY A 57 -0.98 6.05 -10.11
C GLY A 57 -0.13 6.91 -9.17
N ASP A 58 -0.65 8.07 -8.78
CA ASP A 58 0.05 9.00 -7.88
C ASP A 58 0.13 8.46 -6.45
N VAL A 59 -0.93 7.81 -5.95
CA VAL A 59 -0.89 7.01 -4.72
C VAL A 59 0.24 5.97 -4.76
N LEU A 60 0.39 5.25 -5.87
CA LEU A 60 1.46 4.26 -6.02
C LEU A 60 2.85 4.93 -6.07
N TYR A 61 2.97 6.03 -6.80
CA TYR A 61 4.19 6.81 -6.95
C TYR A 61 4.69 7.33 -5.60
N ASP A 62 3.82 7.98 -4.83
CA ASP A 62 4.18 8.55 -3.53
C ASP A 62 4.39 7.48 -2.47
N TRP A 63 3.61 6.41 -2.48
CA TRP A 63 3.82 5.29 -1.56
C TRP A 63 5.19 4.62 -1.78
N LEU A 64 5.60 4.43 -3.03
CA LEU A 64 6.92 3.86 -3.33
C LEU A 64 8.07 4.80 -2.95
N HIS A 65 7.92 6.12 -3.16
CA HIS A 65 8.92 7.09 -2.71
C HIS A 65 9.00 7.13 -1.18
N ALA A 66 7.87 7.12 -0.48
CA ALA A 66 7.83 7.00 0.97
C ALA A 66 8.54 5.73 1.44
N CYS A 67 8.28 4.58 0.82
CA CYS A 67 8.98 3.33 1.14
C CYS A 67 10.50 3.42 0.90
N ALA A 68 10.93 4.02 -0.22
CA ALA A 68 12.34 4.19 -0.54
C ALA A 68 13.08 5.11 0.45
N LEU A 69 12.37 6.11 0.99
CA LEU A 69 12.90 7.09 1.94
C LEU A 69 12.79 6.65 3.41
N ALA A 70 11.99 5.61 3.71
CA ALA A 70 11.76 5.13 5.08
C ALA A 70 12.99 4.45 5.71
N GLY A 71 14.03 4.14 4.93
CA GLY A 71 15.20 3.39 5.41
C GLY A 71 14.92 1.92 5.73
N ILE A 72 13.75 1.41 5.35
CA ILE A 72 13.33 0.03 5.53
C ILE A 72 13.34 -0.66 4.16
N PRO A 73 13.92 -1.87 4.02
CA PRO A 73 13.86 -2.59 2.77
C PRO A 73 12.42 -2.84 2.33
N LEU A 74 12.07 -2.47 1.09
CA LEU A 74 10.71 -2.66 0.55
C LEU A 74 10.22 -4.10 0.69
N ARG A 75 11.11 -5.09 0.53
CA ARG A 75 10.80 -6.52 0.73
C ARG A 75 10.27 -6.83 2.13
N ASP A 76 10.75 -6.14 3.16
CA ASP A 76 10.38 -6.40 4.56
C ASP A 76 9.01 -5.78 4.85
N ILE A 77 8.71 -4.60 4.26
CA ILE A 77 7.39 -3.98 4.28
C ILE A 77 6.35 -4.90 3.60
N ILE A 78 6.67 -5.39 2.40
CA ILE A 78 5.80 -6.30 1.65
C ILE A 78 5.60 -7.62 2.41
N ALA A 79 6.66 -8.19 2.97
CA ALA A 79 6.57 -9.42 3.75
C ALA A 79 5.64 -9.25 4.97
N SER A 80 5.76 -8.14 5.69
CA SER A 80 4.88 -7.80 6.81
C SER A 80 3.41 -7.67 6.38
N ALA A 81 3.14 -7.02 5.24
CA ALA A 81 1.80 -6.89 4.69
C ALA A 81 1.23 -8.25 4.25
N ALA A 82 2.04 -9.08 3.59
CA ALA A 82 1.65 -10.41 3.16
C ALA A 82 1.34 -11.33 4.35
N GLU A 83 2.19 -11.36 5.38
CA GLU A 83 1.95 -12.15 6.59
C GLU A 83 0.62 -11.73 7.26
N LYS A 84 0.36 -10.43 7.36
CA LYS A 84 -0.90 -9.89 7.89
C LYS A 84 -2.11 -10.34 7.08
N LEU A 85 -2.03 -10.31 5.75
CA LEU A 85 -3.10 -10.78 4.86
C LEU A 85 -3.40 -12.26 5.11
N GLN A 86 -2.35 -13.08 5.11
CA GLN A 86 -2.43 -14.51 5.28
C GLN A 86 -3.00 -14.93 6.64
N ARG A 87 -2.59 -14.24 7.70
CA ARG A 87 -3.10 -14.47 9.05
C ARG A 87 -4.56 -14.07 9.20
N ARG A 88 -4.98 -12.94 8.63
CA ARG A 88 -6.37 -12.42 8.72
C ARG A 88 -7.34 -13.10 7.76
N LYS A 89 -6.85 -13.77 6.74
CA LYS A 89 -7.64 -14.49 5.74
C LYS A 89 -7.07 -15.90 5.49
N PRO A 90 -7.07 -16.78 6.50
CA PRO A 90 -6.48 -18.12 6.40
C PRO A 90 -7.11 -18.98 5.29
N TYR A 91 -8.40 -18.78 5.01
CA TYR A 91 -9.12 -19.45 3.92
C TYR A 91 -8.49 -19.24 2.53
N LEU A 92 -7.71 -18.16 2.33
CA LEU A 92 -6.97 -17.95 1.07
C LEU A 92 -5.81 -18.96 0.91
N ARG A 93 -5.21 -19.46 1.99
CA ARG A 93 -4.19 -20.53 1.93
C ARG A 93 -4.81 -21.87 1.58
N GLU A 94 -6.03 -22.08 2.04
CA GLU A 94 -6.81 -23.29 1.81
C GLU A 94 -7.45 -23.30 0.40
N ASN A 95 -7.28 -22.23 -0.39
CA ASN A 95 -8.01 -21.99 -1.64
C ASN A 95 -9.52 -22.21 -1.50
N ARG A 96 -10.06 -21.80 -0.34
CA ARG A 96 -11.45 -22.00 0.03
C ARG A 96 -12.22 -20.70 -0.13
N SER A 97 -13.31 -20.76 -0.90
CA SER A 97 -14.29 -19.67 -0.92
C SER A 97 -15.17 -19.74 0.33
N VAL A 98 -15.48 -18.59 0.90
CA VAL A 98 -16.26 -18.43 2.14
C VAL A 98 -17.31 -17.35 1.94
N SER A 99 -18.39 -17.40 2.71
CA SER A 99 -19.38 -16.31 2.68
C SER A 99 -18.80 -15.02 3.29
N SER A 100 -19.44 -13.88 3.02
CA SER A 100 -19.04 -12.61 3.64
C SER A 100 -19.14 -12.68 5.17
N GLU A 101 -20.19 -13.30 5.68
CA GLU A 101 -20.44 -13.49 7.12
C GLU A 101 -19.34 -14.34 7.75
N GLU A 102 -18.96 -15.46 7.10
CA GLU A 102 -17.87 -16.31 7.56
C GLU A 102 -16.53 -15.55 7.52
N ALA A 103 -16.24 -14.81 6.44
CA ALA A 103 -15.02 -14.01 6.32
C ALA A 103 -14.90 -12.97 7.44
N VAL A 104 -16.01 -12.30 7.78
CA VAL A 104 -16.07 -11.32 8.88
C VAL A 104 -15.88 -12.00 10.24
N ALA A 105 -16.52 -13.15 10.47
CA ALA A 105 -16.36 -13.90 11.71
C ALA A 105 -14.91 -14.35 11.94
N ILE A 106 -14.25 -14.87 10.90
CA ILE A 106 -12.83 -15.24 10.94
C ILE A 106 -11.96 -14.02 11.22
N TRP A 107 -12.19 -12.90 10.53
CA TRP A 107 -11.41 -11.68 10.71
C TRP A 107 -11.51 -11.12 12.13
N LYS A 108 -12.73 -11.09 12.71
CA LYS A 108 -12.96 -10.64 14.10
C LYS A 108 -12.20 -11.50 15.11
N ARG A 109 -12.31 -12.83 14.99
CA ARG A 109 -11.59 -13.78 15.85
C ARG A 109 -10.07 -13.56 15.78
N VAL A 110 -9.51 -13.47 14.57
CA VAL A 110 -8.06 -13.23 14.39
C VAL A 110 -7.63 -11.89 14.97
N LYS A 111 -8.47 -10.85 14.86
CA LYS A 111 -8.20 -9.53 15.44
C LYS A 111 -8.14 -9.59 16.96
N GLU A 112 -9.06 -10.28 17.61
CA GLU A 112 -9.07 -10.48 19.07
C GLU A 112 -7.78 -11.18 19.54
N GLU A 113 -7.36 -12.22 18.83
CA GLU A 113 -6.09 -12.92 19.10
C GLU A 113 -4.85 -12.03 18.91
N GLU A 114 -4.84 -11.12 17.92
CA GLU A 114 -3.77 -10.14 17.75
C GLU A 114 -3.68 -9.17 18.93
N HIS A 115 -4.82 -8.69 19.41
CA HIS A 115 -4.88 -7.76 20.53
C HIS A 115 -4.45 -8.41 21.84
N ALA A 116 -4.75 -9.69 22.04
CA ALA A 116 -4.33 -10.44 23.22
C ALA A 116 -2.82 -10.78 23.27
N ARG A 117 -2.12 -10.73 22.13
CA ARG A 117 -0.68 -11.02 22.02
C ARG A 117 0.22 -9.78 22.06
N ARG A 118 -0.37 -8.58 22.11
CA ARG A 118 0.32 -7.30 22.25
C ARG A 118 0.36 -6.88 23.70
#